data_AF-A0A7C1SGC3-F1
#
_entry.id   AF-A0A7C1SGC3-F1
#
_cell.length_a   1.000
_cell.length_b   1.000
_cell.length_c   1.000
_cell.angle_alpha   90.00
_cell.angle_beta   90.00
_cell.angle_gamma   90.00
#
_symmetry.space_group_name_H-M   'P 1'
#
loop_
_entity.id
_entity.type
_entity.pdbx_description
1 polymer ?
#
loop_
_entity_poly.entity_id
_entity_poly.type
_entity_poly.pdbx_seq_one_letter_code
_entity_poly.pdbx_strand_id
1 'polypeptide(L)'
;MYFTKQHDLVRKAVRDFISNELNPNVDQWEEQGIAPLHDIFKKMGDLGFLGIRYDTKYGGQGLDYWYELVFLEELARINCMAVPMAIEVQTNMATPAIDEFGSEYLNLRVQSSHEYRYA
;
A
#
# COMPACT_ATOMS: atom_id res chain seq x y z
N MET A 1 -24.18 7.62 -2.54
CA MET A 1 -23.37 7.20 -1.37
C MET A 1 -22.07 6.68 -1.91
N TYR A 2 -20.94 7.32 -1.55
CA TYR A 2 -19.64 7.05 -2.18
C TYR A 2 -19.02 5.72 -1.75
N PHE A 3 -19.32 5.26 -0.53
CA PHE A 3 -18.91 3.95 -0.04
C PHE A 3 -19.98 2.88 -0.22
N THR A 4 -19.54 1.66 -0.44
CA THR A 4 -20.39 0.47 -0.66
C THR A 4 -19.90 -0.68 0.21
N LYS A 5 -20.66 -1.79 0.29
CA LYS A 5 -20.23 -2.99 1.02
C LYS A 5 -18.87 -3.55 0.54
N GLN A 6 -18.50 -3.33 -0.72
CA GLN A 6 -17.19 -3.76 -1.23
C GLN A 6 -16.06 -2.93 -0.62
N HIS A 7 -16.29 -1.63 -0.43
CA HIS A 7 -15.36 -0.76 0.30
C HIS A 7 -15.19 -1.22 1.75
N ASP A 8 -16.25 -1.70 2.41
CA ASP A 8 -16.15 -2.25 3.78
C ASP A 8 -15.30 -3.53 3.84
N LEU A 9 -15.27 -4.34 2.78
CA LEU A 9 -14.39 -5.51 2.69
C LEU A 9 -12.92 -5.09 2.60
N VAL A 10 -12.59 -4.11 1.77
CA VAL A 10 -11.23 -3.55 1.69
C VAL A 10 -10.84 -2.93 3.03
N ARG A 11 -11.74 -2.14 3.64
CA ARG A 11 -11.55 -1.55 4.96
C ARG A 11 -11.18 -2.61 6.00
N LYS A 12 -11.95 -3.71 6.04
CA LYS A 12 -11.70 -4.80 6.96
C LYS A 12 -10.35 -5.46 6.69
N ALA A 13 -10.03 -5.76 5.44
CA ALA A 13 -8.77 -6.40 5.07
C ALA A 13 -7.54 -5.57 5.47
N VAL A 14 -7.57 -4.26 5.20
CA VAL A 14 -6.48 -3.34 5.57
C VAL A 14 -6.38 -3.23 7.09
N ARG A 15 -7.51 -3.10 7.79
CA ARG A 15 -7.54 -3.03 9.26
C ARG A 15 -6.99 -4.29 9.92
N ASP A 16 -7.37 -5.46 9.41
CA ASP A 16 -6.89 -6.74 9.92
C ASP A 16 -5.37 -6.85 9.74
N PHE A 17 -4.85 -6.47 8.58
CA PHE A 17 -3.41 -6.43 8.33
C PHE A 17 -2.69 -5.49 9.31
N ILE A 18 -3.17 -4.26 9.48
CA ILE A 18 -2.57 -3.30 10.41
C ILE A 18 -2.60 -3.83 11.85
N SER A 19 -3.74 -4.36 12.29
CA SER A 19 -3.94 -4.78 13.69
C SER A 19 -3.18 -6.06 14.04
N ASN A 20 -2.99 -6.97 13.08
CA ASN A 20 -2.34 -8.25 13.30
C ASN A 20 -0.85 -8.26 12.94
N GLU A 21 -0.43 -7.47 11.95
CA GLU A 21 0.93 -7.54 11.39
C GLU A 21 1.79 -6.32 11.71
N LEU A 22 1.20 -5.12 11.82
CA LEU A 22 1.96 -3.88 12.01
C LEU A 22 1.97 -3.43 13.47
N ASN A 23 0.79 -3.07 14.00
CA ASN A 23 0.65 -2.45 15.32
C ASN A 23 1.25 -3.24 16.49
N PRO A 24 1.26 -4.59 16.50
CA PRO A 24 1.94 -5.35 17.55
C PRO A 24 3.45 -5.12 17.65
N ASN A 25 4.08 -4.61 16.58
CA ASN A 25 5.52 -4.46 16.46
C ASN A 25 5.99 -2.99 16.53
N VAL A 26 5.06 -2.03 16.48
CA VAL A 26 5.38 -0.60 16.34
C VAL A 26 6.26 -0.06 17.47
N ASP A 27 5.94 -0.38 18.73
CA ASP A 27 6.71 0.13 19.88
C ASP A 27 8.18 -0.31 19.80
N GLN A 28 8.43 -1.54 19.37
CA GLN A 28 9.79 -2.07 19.16
C GLN A 28 10.49 -1.34 18.01
N TRP A 29 9.80 -1.08 16.90
CA TRP A 29 10.38 -0.38 15.76
C TRP A 29 10.76 1.06 16.09
N GLU A 30 9.91 1.76 16.84
CA GLU A 30 10.18 3.12 17.32
C GLU A 30 11.35 3.13 18.31
N GLU A 31 11.41 2.19 19.27
CA GLU A 31 12.55 2.09 20.20
C GLU A 31 13.87 1.84 19.48
N GLN A 32 13.86 1.00 18.43
CA GLN A 32 15.05 0.64 17.67
C GLN A 32 15.37 1.64 16.54
N GLY A 33 14.46 2.57 16.23
CA GLY A 33 14.56 3.50 15.11
C GLY A 33 14.57 2.80 13.74
N ILE A 34 14.02 1.59 13.62
CA ILE A 34 14.00 0.81 12.38
C ILE A 34 12.67 0.06 12.20
N ALA A 35 12.11 0.14 10.99
CA ALA A 35 10.97 -0.67 10.57
C ALA A 35 11.40 -1.64 9.45
N PRO A 36 10.89 -2.89 9.42
CA PRO A 36 11.20 -3.87 8.37
C PRO A 36 10.40 -3.57 7.09
N LEU A 37 10.68 -2.41 6.47
CA LEU A 37 9.90 -1.89 5.34
C LEU A 37 9.85 -2.88 4.17
N HIS A 38 10.95 -3.58 3.86
CA HIS A 38 10.97 -4.60 2.81
C HIS A 38 9.87 -5.65 3.00
N ASP A 39 9.82 -6.25 4.20
CA ASP A 39 8.87 -7.31 4.51
C ASP A 39 7.43 -6.79 4.55
N ILE A 40 7.24 -5.56 5.03
CA ILE A 40 5.93 -4.88 5.04
C ILE A 40 5.45 -4.68 3.59
N PHE A 41 6.27 -4.07 2.72
CA PHE A 41 5.91 -3.83 1.33
C PHE A 41 5.68 -5.14 0.56
N LYS A 42 6.48 -6.17 0.83
CA LYS A 42 6.26 -7.49 0.23
C LYS A 42 4.91 -8.08 0.60
N LYS A 43 4.56 -8.11 1.90
CA LYS A 43 3.24 -8.57 2.35
C LYS A 43 2.10 -7.74 1.76
N MET A 44 2.25 -6.42 1.71
CA MET A 44 1.26 -5.52 1.13
C MET A 44 1.10 -5.72 -0.38
N GLY A 45 2.18 -5.99 -1.10
CA GLY A 45 2.18 -6.35 -2.52
C GLY A 45 1.44 -7.67 -2.76
N ASP A 46 1.70 -8.70 -1.95
CA ASP A 46 1.01 -9.99 -2.02
C ASP A 46 -0.51 -9.86 -1.73
N LEU A 47 -0.90 -8.89 -0.89
CA LEU A 47 -2.30 -8.54 -0.59
C LEU A 47 -2.93 -7.58 -1.62
N GLY A 48 -2.14 -7.06 -2.57
CA GLY A 48 -2.59 -6.12 -3.61
C GLY A 48 -2.77 -4.67 -3.14
N PHE A 49 -2.40 -4.33 -1.91
CA PHE A 49 -2.66 -3.00 -1.32
C PHE A 49 -1.86 -1.86 -1.97
N LEU A 50 -0.75 -2.18 -2.63
CA LEU A 50 0.13 -1.16 -3.22
C LEU A 50 -0.31 -0.70 -4.61
N GLY A 51 -1.29 -1.39 -5.20
CA GLY A 51 -1.73 -1.21 -6.58
C GLY A 51 -3.23 -0.94 -6.74
N ILE A 52 -3.94 -0.46 -5.70
CA ILE A 52 -5.42 -0.49 -5.63
C ILE A 52 -6.10 0.09 -6.89
N ARG A 53 -5.71 1.29 -7.32
CA ARG A 53 -6.37 1.96 -8.45
C ARG A 53 -5.64 1.85 -9.79
N TYR A 54 -4.47 1.19 -9.80
CA TYR A 54 -3.58 1.17 -10.96
C TYR A 54 -3.95 0.06 -11.95
N ASP A 55 -3.48 0.20 -13.18
CA ASP A 55 -3.83 -0.69 -14.27
C ASP A 55 -3.43 -2.14 -13.96
N THR A 56 -4.38 -3.05 -14.13
CA THR A 56 -4.19 -4.50 -14.04
C THR A 56 -3.08 -5.01 -14.94
N LYS A 57 -2.82 -4.35 -16.09
CA LYS A 57 -1.71 -4.65 -17.00
C LYS A 57 -0.34 -4.61 -16.30
N TYR A 58 -0.17 -3.74 -15.31
CA TYR A 58 1.05 -3.61 -14.54
C TYR A 58 0.96 -4.22 -13.14
N GLY A 59 -0.09 -5.01 -12.85
CA GLY A 59 -0.26 -5.67 -11.55
C GLY A 59 -1.05 -4.88 -10.52
N GLY A 60 -1.72 -3.79 -10.91
CA GLY A 60 -2.72 -3.12 -10.07
C GLY A 60 -4.05 -3.86 -10.00
N GLN A 61 -5.00 -3.33 -9.22
CA GLN A 61 -6.34 -3.91 -9.08
C GLN A 61 -7.42 -3.23 -9.95
N GLY A 62 -7.10 -2.08 -10.57
CA GLY A 62 -8.05 -1.33 -11.42
C GLY A 62 -9.30 -0.83 -10.69
N LEU A 63 -9.24 -0.67 -9.37
CA LEU A 63 -10.35 -0.14 -8.56
C LEU A 63 -10.42 1.39 -8.65
N ASP A 64 -11.53 1.97 -8.22
CA ASP A 64 -11.70 3.42 -8.24
C ASP A 64 -11.04 4.13 -7.04
N TYR A 65 -11.06 5.47 -7.08
CA TYR A 65 -10.47 6.32 -6.05
C TYR A 65 -11.07 6.14 -4.65
N TRP A 66 -12.32 5.69 -4.53
CA TRP A 66 -12.97 5.50 -3.23
C TRP A 66 -12.39 4.30 -2.48
N TYR A 67 -11.92 3.27 -3.18
CA TYR A 67 -11.17 2.17 -2.56
C TYR A 67 -9.81 2.63 -2.03
N GLU A 68 -9.11 3.50 -2.77
CA GLU A 68 -7.85 4.10 -2.31
C GLU A 68 -8.09 4.99 -1.07
N LEU A 69 -9.16 5.79 -1.06
CA LEU A 69 -9.50 6.62 0.09
C LEU A 69 -9.76 5.77 1.36
N VAL A 70 -10.48 4.66 1.23
CA VAL A 70 -10.67 3.71 2.35
C VAL A 70 -9.36 3.14 2.84
N PHE A 71 -8.44 2.79 1.95
CA PHE A 71 -7.11 2.31 2.31
C PHE A 71 -6.34 3.35 3.11
N LEU A 72 -6.28 4.60 2.63
CA LEU A 72 -5.61 5.71 3.32
C LEU A 72 -6.20 6.00 4.71
N GLU A 73 -7.54 5.97 4.84
CA GLU A 73 -8.20 6.13 6.14
C GLU A 73 -7.80 5.05 7.15
N GLU A 74 -7.59 3.81 6.70
CA GLU A 74 -7.15 2.74 7.60
C GLU A 74 -5.65 2.83 7.92
N LEU A 75 -4.79 3.33 7.01
CA LEU A 75 -3.37 3.60 7.31
C LEU A 75 -3.18 4.56 8.49
N ALA A 76 -4.11 5.51 8.68
CA ALA A 76 -4.11 6.42 9.83
C ALA A 76 -4.29 5.71 11.20
N ARG A 77 -4.57 4.39 11.21
CA ARG A 77 -4.66 3.56 12.42
C ARG A 77 -3.35 2.87 12.79
N ILE A 78 -2.28 3.09 12.02
CA ILE A 78 -0.96 2.59 12.40
C ILE A 78 -0.46 3.42 13.59
N ASN A 79 0.04 2.75 14.63
CA ASN A 79 0.40 3.38 15.91
C ASN A 79 1.70 4.22 15.85
N CYS A 80 2.22 4.50 14.66
CA CYS A 80 3.32 5.43 14.42
C CYS A 80 3.13 6.14 13.06
N MET A 81 3.93 7.18 12.82
CA MET A 81 3.83 7.98 11.59
C MET A 81 4.79 7.52 10.50
N ALA A 82 5.93 6.92 10.84
CA ALA A 82 6.97 6.57 9.87
C ALA A 82 6.51 5.52 8.84
N VAL A 83 5.80 4.48 9.30
CA VAL A 83 5.32 3.38 8.44
C VAL A 83 4.23 3.82 7.46
N PRO A 84 3.10 4.46 7.88
CA PRO A 84 2.10 4.95 6.93
C PRO A 84 2.69 5.95 5.94
N MET A 85 3.59 6.85 6.38
CA MET A 85 4.27 7.78 5.48
C MET A 85 5.10 7.07 4.42
N ALA A 86 5.86 6.03 4.78
CA ALA A 86 6.63 5.26 3.81
C ALA A 86 5.71 4.61 2.76
N ILE A 87 4.58 4.04 3.22
CA ILE A 87 3.56 3.45 2.34
C ILE A 87 2.98 4.49 1.39
N GLU A 88 2.56 5.65 1.90
CA GLU A 88 1.97 6.73 1.10
C GLU A 88 2.95 7.31 0.08
N VAL A 89 4.24 7.43 0.41
CA VAL A 89 5.27 7.84 -0.55
C VAL A 89 5.31 6.88 -1.73
N GLN A 90 5.21 5.56 -1.47
CA GLN A 90 5.14 4.58 -2.54
C GLN A 90 3.84 4.73 -3.34
N THR A 91 2.68 4.59 -2.68
CA THR A 91 1.38 4.46 -3.36
C THR A 91 0.82 5.76 -3.92
N ASN A 92 1.18 6.91 -3.34
CA ASN A 92 0.55 8.21 -3.63
C ASN A 92 1.54 9.31 -4.02
N MET A 93 2.84 9.02 -4.13
CA MET A 93 3.82 9.95 -4.71
C MET A 93 4.64 9.31 -5.84
N ALA A 94 5.32 8.19 -5.58
CA ALA A 94 6.18 7.52 -6.55
C ALA A 94 5.37 6.83 -7.66
N THR A 95 4.43 5.95 -7.29
CA THR A 95 3.63 5.20 -8.27
C THR A 95 2.80 6.11 -9.18
N PRO A 96 2.09 7.17 -8.72
CA PRO A 96 1.36 8.05 -9.62
C PRO A 96 2.26 8.78 -10.63
N ALA A 97 3.45 9.24 -10.20
CA ALA A 97 4.37 9.92 -11.10
C ALA A 97 4.88 8.99 -12.21
N ILE A 98 5.13 7.72 -11.88
CA ILE A 98 5.53 6.71 -12.85
C ILE A 98 4.37 6.32 -13.76
N ASP A 99 3.16 6.16 -13.21
CA ASP A 99 1.97 5.84 -13.99
C ASP A 99 1.65 6.93 -15.03
N GLU A 100 1.78 8.20 -14.65
CA GLU A 100 1.45 9.33 -15.53
C GLU A 100 2.55 9.66 -16.54
N PHE A 101 3.82 9.61 -16.13
CA PHE A 101 4.95 10.10 -16.94
C PHE A 101 5.95 9.02 -17.36
N GLY A 102 5.82 7.82 -16.81
CA GLY A 102 6.70 6.70 -17.10
C GLY A 102 6.50 6.13 -18.50
N SER A 103 7.58 5.61 -19.06
CA SER A 103 7.48 4.78 -20.26
C SER A 103 6.81 3.44 -19.94
N GLU A 104 6.30 2.77 -20.96
CA GLU A 104 5.83 1.38 -20.87
C GLU A 104 6.82 0.47 -20.14
N TYR A 105 8.11 0.62 -20.44
CA TYR A 105 9.18 -0.12 -19.78
C TYR A 105 9.26 0.18 -18.28
N LEU A 106 9.19 1.46 -17.89
CA LEU A 106 9.24 1.86 -16.47
C LEU A 106 7.99 1.37 -15.72
N ASN A 107 6.81 1.49 -16.32
CA ASN A 107 5.56 0.99 -15.74
C ASN A 107 5.62 -0.53 -15.50
N LEU A 108 6.06 -1.29 -16.50
CA LEU A 108 6.26 -2.74 -16.33
C LEU A 108 7.33 -3.08 -15.30
N ARG A 109 8.42 -2.31 -15.22
CA ARG A 109 9.54 -2.61 -14.32
C ARG A 109 9.23 -2.31 -12.85
N VAL A 110 8.53 -1.21 -12.61
CA VAL A 110 8.35 -0.61 -11.27
C VAL A 110 7.00 -0.97 -10.66
N GLN A 111 5.92 -0.92 -11.44
CA GLN A 111 4.59 -1.20 -10.90
C GLN A 111 4.31 -2.70 -10.80
N SER A 112 4.94 -3.53 -11.65
CA SER A 112 4.77 -4.97 -11.54
C SER A 112 5.27 -5.48 -10.19
N SER A 113 4.56 -6.48 -9.66
CA SER A 113 4.90 -7.20 -8.42
C SER A 113 6.33 -7.77 -8.37
N HIS A 114 7.11 -7.64 -9.45
CA HIS A 114 8.53 -7.94 -9.49
C HIS A 114 9.40 -6.95 -8.72
N GLU A 115 9.00 -5.70 -8.46
CA GLU A 115 9.85 -4.79 -7.66
C GLU A 115 9.81 -5.11 -6.16
N TYR A 116 8.67 -5.55 -5.62
CA TYR A 116 8.57 -6.02 -4.22
C TYR A 116 9.36 -7.31 -3.93
N ARG A 117 9.91 -7.97 -4.95
CA ARG A 117 10.85 -9.09 -4.78
C ARG A 117 12.28 -8.64 -4.40
N TYR A 118 12.62 -7.37 -4.59
CA TYR A 118 14.00 -6.87 -4.47
C TYR A 118 14.16 -5.62 -3.59
N ALA A 119 13.06 -5.09 -3.03
CA ALA A 119 13.04 -3.85 -2.27
C ALA A 119 13.36 -4.04 -0.78
#